data_AF-A0A964HCR2-F1
#
_entry.id   AF-A0A964HCR2-F1
#
_cell.length_a   1.000
_cell.length_b   1.000
_cell.length_c   1.000
_cell.angle_alpha   90.00
_cell.angle_beta   90.00
_cell.angle_gamma   90.00
#
_symmetry.space_group_name_H-M   'P 1'
#
loop_
_entity.id
_entity.type
_entity.pdbx_description
1 polymer ?
#
loop_
_entity_poly.entity_id
_entity_poly.type
_entity_poly.pdbx_seq_one_letter_code
_entity_poly.pdbx_strand_id
1 'polypeptide(L)'
;MKLEWIDWLIAIASVLVCFIPALFFAKRAGKNTSEFFVSGRAAPWWLAGLSMVATTFSSDTPNLVTDIVRQRGVAGNWVWWAFVLTGMATVFFFARLWRRSEVMTDLEFYEIRYSGQAAGVVRGFRSLYLGLFFNCVIMA
;
A
#
# COMPACT_ATOMS: atom_id res chain seq x y z
N MET A 1 -24.35 9.04 -19.32
CA MET A 1 -25.00 8.23 -18.27
C MET A 1 -25.82 9.16 -17.40
N LYS A 2 -27.08 8.84 -17.11
CA LYS A 2 -27.87 9.56 -16.12
C LYS A 2 -27.76 8.78 -14.81
N LEU A 3 -27.31 9.44 -13.75
CA LEU A 3 -27.23 8.86 -12.41
C LEU A 3 -28.60 8.96 -11.76
N GLU A 4 -29.09 7.86 -11.23
CA GLU A 4 -30.32 7.82 -10.46
C GLU A 4 -30.04 8.22 -9.01
N TRP A 5 -31.07 8.61 -8.26
CA TRP A 5 -30.91 8.99 -6.85
C TRP A 5 -30.38 7.82 -5.98
N ILE A 6 -30.67 6.59 -6.38
CA ILE A 6 -30.17 5.37 -5.72
C ILE A 6 -28.65 5.26 -5.86
N ASP A 7 -28.08 5.66 -7.01
CA ASP A 7 -26.63 5.61 -7.23
C ASP A 7 -25.89 6.54 -6.26
N TRP A 8 -26.42 7.74 -6.05
CA TRP A 8 -25.89 8.70 -5.08
C TRP A 8 -26.02 8.20 -3.64
N LEU A 9 -27.14 7.57 -3.30
CA LEU A 9 -27.33 6.96 -1.98
C LEU A 9 -26.28 5.88 -1.73
N ILE A 10 -26.05 4.99 -2.70
CA ILE A 10 -25.04 3.92 -2.60
C ILE A 10 -23.64 4.53 -2.47
N ALA A 11 -23.29 5.52 -3.30
CA ALA A 11 -21.97 6.16 -3.25
C ALA A 11 -21.68 6.79 -1.88
N ILE A 12 -22.64 7.57 -1.34
CA ILE A 12 -22.52 8.19 -0.02
C ILE A 12 -22.43 7.12 1.07
N ALA A 13 -23.30 6.10 1.02
CA ALA A 13 -23.29 5.02 2.00
C ALA A 13 -21.95 4.24 1.99
N SER A 14 -21.39 3.94 0.81
CA SER A 14 -20.09 3.28 0.68
C SER A 14 -18.97 4.11 1.32
N VAL A 15 -18.93 5.42 1.06
CA VAL A 15 -17.93 6.31 1.66
C VAL A 15 -18.08 6.33 3.18
N LEU A 16 -19.30 6.47 3.70
CA LEU A 16 -19.54 6.48 5.15
C LEU A 16 -19.11 5.17 5.82
N VAL A 17 -19.41 4.02 5.21
CA VAL A 17 -18.99 2.71 5.72
C VAL A 17 -17.47 2.59 5.81
N CYS A 18 -16.73 3.14 4.85
CA CYS A 18 -15.25 3.15 4.88
C CYS A 18 -14.67 3.92 6.09
N PHE A 19 -15.38 4.91 6.64
CA PHE A 19 -14.93 5.65 7.82
C PHE A 19 -15.23 4.95 9.15
N ILE A 20 -16.13 3.96 9.18
CA ILE A 20 -16.55 3.27 10.40
C ILE A 20 -15.33 2.68 11.17
N PRO A 21 -14.41 1.91 10.54
CA PRO A 21 -13.24 1.40 11.24
C PRO A 21 -12.36 2.51 11.81
N ALA A 22 -12.19 3.61 11.08
CA ALA A 22 -11.36 4.72 11.53
C ALA A 22 -11.87 5.31 12.86
N LEU A 23 -13.19 5.41 13.05
CA LEU A 23 -13.79 5.91 14.30
C LEU A 23 -13.48 5.00 15.50
N PHE A 24 -13.48 3.67 15.32
CA PHE A 24 -13.16 2.72 16.38
C PHE A 24 -11.66 2.68 16.71
N PHE A 25 -10.80 2.78 15.69
CA PHE A 25 -9.35 2.67 15.86
C PHE A 25 -8.64 4.01 16.11
N ALA A 26 -9.32 5.16 15.93
CA ALA A 26 -8.72 6.49 16.12
C ALA A 26 -8.05 6.68 17.49
N LYS A 27 -8.73 6.28 18.57
CA LYS A 27 -8.16 6.38 19.93
C LYS A 27 -6.92 5.50 20.12
N ARG A 28 -6.86 4.34 19.45
CA ARG A 28 -5.73 3.43 19.52
C ARG A 28 -4.55 3.95 18.70
N ALA A 29 -4.81 4.38 17.47
CA ALA A 29 -3.82 4.94 16.56
C ALA A 29 -3.16 6.21 17.14
N GLY A 30 -3.90 7.02 17.91
CA GLY A 30 -3.37 8.23 18.55
C GLY A 30 -2.47 8.00 19.77
N LYS A 31 -2.29 6.76 20.25
CA LYS A 31 -1.49 6.50 21.47
C LYS A 31 0.00 6.75 21.25
N ASN A 32 0.54 6.34 20.12
CA ASN A 32 1.94 6.52 19.74
C ASN A 32 2.16 6.18 18.24
N THR A 33 3.35 6.49 17.75
CA THR A 33 3.75 6.27 16.35
C THR A 33 3.72 4.79 15.94
N SER A 34 3.99 3.85 16.86
CA SER A 34 3.98 2.42 16.53
C SER A 34 2.58 1.85 16.37
N GLU A 35 1.61 2.31 17.16
CA GLU A 35 0.19 1.98 16.96
C GLU A 35 -0.36 2.60 15.67
N PHE A 36 0.09 3.79 15.30
CA PHE A 36 -0.33 4.45 14.06
C PHE A 36 0.18 3.76 12.79
N PHE A 37 1.48 3.47 12.70
CA PHE A 37 2.10 2.98 11.44
C PHE A 37 2.19 1.45 11.34
N VAL A 38 2.35 0.73 12.46
CA VAL A 38 2.53 -0.75 12.45
C VAL A 38 1.49 -1.49 13.28
N SER A 39 0.44 -0.81 13.77
CA SER A 39 -0.62 -1.42 14.61
C SER A 39 -0.07 -2.16 15.85
N GLY A 40 1.02 -1.64 16.43
CA GLY A 40 1.73 -2.31 17.53
C GLY A 40 2.28 -3.69 17.16
N ARG A 41 2.43 -3.98 15.85
CA ARG A 41 2.85 -5.27 15.28
C ARG A 41 1.97 -6.46 15.69
N ALA A 42 0.74 -6.18 16.09
CA ALA A 42 -0.22 -7.18 16.55
C ALA A 42 -1.23 -7.58 15.47
N ALA A 43 -1.14 -7.02 14.26
CA ALA A 43 -2.04 -7.34 13.17
C ALA A 43 -1.90 -8.84 12.78
N PRO A 44 -3.00 -9.60 12.74
CA PRO A 44 -2.94 -10.99 12.34
C PRO A 44 -2.57 -11.11 10.86
N TRP A 45 -1.89 -12.20 10.49
CA TRP A 45 -1.33 -12.39 9.15
C TRP A 45 -2.38 -12.28 8.02
N TRP A 46 -3.61 -12.72 8.26
CA TRP A 46 -4.68 -12.66 7.26
C TRP A 46 -5.14 -11.22 7.01
N LEU A 47 -5.15 -10.38 8.06
CA LEU A 47 -5.51 -8.97 7.93
C LEU A 47 -4.42 -8.20 7.20
N ALA A 48 -3.15 -8.47 7.55
CA ALA A 48 -2.01 -7.92 6.83
C ALA A 48 -1.99 -8.36 5.36
N GLY A 49 -2.27 -9.64 5.09
CA GLY A 49 -2.38 -10.20 3.74
C GLY A 49 -3.50 -9.54 2.92
N LEU A 50 -4.70 -9.44 3.49
CA LEU A 50 -5.84 -8.79 2.86
C LEU A 50 -5.53 -7.31 2.57
N SER A 51 -4.92 -6.61 3.52
CA SER A 51 -4.51 -5.21 3.33
C SER A 51 -3.54 -5.06 2.18
N MET A 52 -2.52 -5.93 2.07
CA MET A 52 -1.55 -5.88 0.98
C MET A 52 -2.22 -6.07 -0.39
N VAL A 53 -3.17 -7.01 -0.51
CA VAL A 53 -3.91 -7.25 -1.76
C VAL A 53 -4.87 -6.09 -2.07
N ALA A 54 -5.54 -5.55 -1.05
CA ALA A 54 -6.43 -4.40 -1.23
C ALA A 54 -5.66 -3.16 -1.72
N THR A 55 -4.43 -2.92 -1.22
CA THR A 55 -3.59 -1.80 -1.66
C THR A 55 -3.13 -1.92 -3.12
N THR A 56 -2.90 -3.14 -3.62
CA THR A 56 -2.52 -3.35 -5.04
C THR A 56 -3.72 -3.31 -5.99
N PHE A 57 -4.93 -3.50 -5.47
CA PHE A 57 -6.17 -3.47 -6.24
C PHE A 57 -6.80 -2.07 -6.24
N SER A 58 -6.05 -1.08 -6.72
CA SER A 58 -6.57 0.27 -6.98
C SER A 58 -7.53 0.28 -8.19
N SER A 59 -8.18 1.42 -8.46
CA SER A 59 -9.03 1.61 -9.65
C SER A 59 -8.34 1.33 -10.99
N ASP A 60 -7.02 1.47 -11.05
CA ASP A 60 -6.25 1.31 -12.29
C ASP A 60 -6.07 -0.16 -12.65
N THR A 61 -5.99 -1.04 -11.64
CA THR A 61 -5.76 -2.47 -11.84
C THR A 61 -6.91 -3.14 -12.61
N PRO A 62 -8.21 -2.94 -12.26
CA PRO A 62 -9.33 -3.41 -13.08
C PRO A 62 -9.34 -2.82 -14.49
N ASN A 63 -9.00 -1.53 -14.66
CA ASN A 63 -8.93 -0.91 -15.98
C ASN A 63 -7.85 -1.58 -16.84
N LEU A 64 -6.67 -1.83 -16.28
CA LEU A 64 -5.60 -2.57 -16.96
C LEU A 64 -6.03 -4.01 -17.30
N VAL A 65 -6.63 -4.73 -16.35
CA VAL A 65 -7.08 -6.12 -16.56
C VAL A 65 -8.16 -6.19 -17.64
N THR A 66 -9.13 -5.27 -17.62
CA THR A 66 -10.19 -5.23 -18.64
C THR A 66 -9.63 -4.91 -20.03
N ASP A 67 -8.65 -4.01 -20.15
CA ASP A 67 -7.98 -3.74 -21.42
C ASP A 67 -7.18 -4.95 -21.92
N ILE A 68 -6.41 -5.62 -21.05
CA ILE A 68 -5.70 -6.85 -21.37
C ILE A 68 -6.66 -7.93 -21.89
N VAL A 69 -7.78 -8.15 -21.20
CA VAL A 69 -8.78 -9.13 -21.61
C VAL A 69 -9.44 -8.74 -22.92
N ARG A 70 -9.72 -7.45 -23.12
CA ARG A 70 -10.31 -6.94 -24.36
C ARG A 70 -9.39 -7.13 -25.57
N GLN A 71 -8.09 -6.97 -25.40
CA GLN A 71 -7.13 -7.07 -26.50
C GLN A 71 -6.61 -8.50 -26.73
N ARG A 72 -6.40 -9.27 -25.66
CA ARG A 72 -5.68 -10.57 -25.70
C ARG A 72 -6.49 -11.74 -25.16
N GLY A 73 -7.76 -11.52 -24.83
CA GLY A 73 -8.61 -12.51 -24.17
C GLY A 73 -8.18 -12.79 -22.72
N VAL A 74 -8.88 -13.71 -22.08
CA VAL A 74 -8.59 -14.11 -20.68
C VAL A 74 -7.17 -14.64 -20.51
N ALA A 75 -6.61 -15.26 -21.55
CA ALA A 75 -5.23 -15.76 -21.56
C ALA A 75 -4.19 -14.64 -21.34
N GLY A 76 -4.48 -13.38 -21.71
CA GLY A 76 -3.59 -12.25 -21.50
C GLY A 76 -3.22 -12.01 -20.03
N ASN A 77 -4.08 -12.43 -19.08
CA ASN A 77 -3.80 -12.34 -17.64
C ASN A 77 -2.64 -13.23 -17.19
N TRP A 78 -2.12 -14.13 -18.03
CA TRP A 78 -0.93 -14.89 -17.70
C TRP A 78 0.31 -14.01 -17.46
N VAL A 79 0.30 -12.75 -17.89
CA VAL A 79 1.36 -11.78 -17.60
C VAL A 79 1.66 -11.64 -16.09
N TRP A 80 0.65 -11.82 -15.22
CA TRP A 80 0.85 -11.72 -13.77
C TRP A 80 1.77 -12.80 -13.20
N TRP A 81 1.92 -13.93 -13.89
CA TRP A 81 2.87 -14.98 -13.50
C TRP A 81 4.32 -14.51 -13.52
N ALA A 82 4.64 -13.45 -14.27
CA ALA A 82 5.97 -12.85 -14.27
C ALA A 82 6.41 -12.37 -12.87
N PHE A 83 5.45 -12.00 -12.00
CA PHE A 83 5.73 -11.54 -10.64
C PHE A 83 5.89 -12.67 -9.61
N VAL A 84 5.64 -13.93 -10.00
CA VAL A 84 5.73 -15.05 -9.05
C VAL A 84 7.17 -15.25 -8.59
N LEU A 85 8.14 -15.22 -9.50
CA LEU A 85 9.56 -15.36 -9.13
C LEU A 85 10.03 -14.24 -8.20
N THR A 86 9.64 -12.98 -8.51
CA THR A 86 9.99 -11.84 -7.65
C THR A 86 9.30 -11.92 -6.30
N GLY A 87 8.02 -12.30 -6.25
CA GLY A 87 7.28 -12.48 -4.99
C GLY A 87 7.87 -13.58 -4.12
N MET A 88 8.21 -14.72 -4.71
CA MET A 88 8.89 -15.82 -4.02
C MET A 88 10.24 -15.37 -3.46
N ALA A 89 11.05 -14.67 -4.25
CA ALA A 89 12.33 -14.15 -3.77
C ALA A 89 12.15 -13.18 -2.58
N THR A 90 11.16 -12.28 -2.65
CA THR A 90 10.83 -11.36 -1.54
C THR A 90 10.46 -12.12 -0.27
N VAL A 91 9.64 -13.17 -0.36
CA VAL A 91 9.22 -13.95 0.81
C VAL A 91 10.37 -14.75 1.42
N PHE A 92 11.12 -15.49 0.62
CA PHE A 92 12.13 -16.44 1.15
C PHE A 92 13.44 -15.76 1.57
N PHE A 93 13.87 -14.71 0.87
CA PHE A 93 15.13 -14.03 1.18
C PHE A 93 14.92 -12.76 2.01
N PHE A 94 13.96 -11.91 1.62
CA PHE A 94 13.87 -10.56 2.15
C PHE A 94 12.94 -10.40 3.35
N ALA A 95 11.83 -11.15 3.43
CA ALA A 95 10.84 -10.97 4.49
C ALA A 95 11.43 -11.15 5.91
N ARG A 96 12.34 -12.12 6.09
CA ARG A 96 13.05 -12.33 7.36
C ARG A 96 14.00 -11.19 7.68
N LEU A 97 14.73 -10.68 6.69
CA LEU A 97 15.65 -9.55 6.86
C LEU A 97 14.90 -8.27 7.20
N TRP A 98 13.79 -8.03 6.50
CA TRP A 98 12.91 -6.88 6.77
C TRP A 98 12.35 -6.92 8.19
N ARG A 99 11.82 -8.07 8.62
CA ARG A 99 11.30 -8.23 9.99
C ARG A 99 12.36 -8.05 11.07
N ARG A 100 13.63 -8.37 10.79
CA ARG A 100 14.77 -8.14 11.71
C ARG A 100 15.20 -6.68 11.79
N SER A 101 14.98 -5.89 10.74
CA SER A 101 15.39 -4.49 10.71
C SER A 101 14.51 -3.59 11.58
N GLU A 102 13.30 -4.03 11.92
CA GLU A 102 12.37 -3.32 12.79
C GLU A 102 12.03 -1.88 12.36
N VAL A 103 12.34 -1.52 11.11
CA VAL A 103 12.08 -0.20 10.54
C VAL A 103 10.57 0.06 10.44
N MET A 104 10.21 1.32 10.67
CA MET A 104 8.86 1.84 10.54
C MET A 104 8.60 2.37 9.14
N THR A 105 9.64 2.91 8.50
CA THR A 105 9.59 3.40 7.12
C THR A 105 10.67 2.72 6.28
N ASP A 106 10.39 2.56 4.99
CA ASP A 106 11.38 2.08 4.03
C ASP A 106 12.61 3.00 3.95
N LEU A 107 12.41 4.30 4.19
CA LEU A 107 13.45 5.31 4.21
C LEU A 107 14.41 5.18 5.40
N GLU A 108 13.98 4.65 6.56
CA GLU A 108 14.85 4.36 7.71
C GLU A 108 15.91 3.32 7.40
N PHE A 109 15.60 2.40 6.48
CA PHE A 109 16.56 1.40 6.05
C PHE A 109 17.85 2.03 5.49
N TYR A 110 17.78 3.21 4.87
CA TYR A 110 18.98 3.88 4.34
C TYR A 110 19.95 4.30 5.45
N GLU A 111 19.46 4.71 6.62
CA GLU A 111 20.33 5.09 7.75
C GLU A 111 20.93 3.86 8.45
N ILE A 112 20.24 2.72 8.40
CA ILE A 112 20.79 1.45 8.90
C ILE A 112 21.83 0.90 7.91
N ARG A 113 21.55 0.99 6.61
CA ARG A 113 22.39 0.41 5.55
C ARG A 113 23.61 1.26 5.23
N TYR A 114 23.48 2.58 5.31
CA TYR A 114 24.51 3.56 4.98
C TYR A 114 24.77 4.46 6.20
N SER A 115 26.03 4.71 6.51
CA SER A 115 26.43 5.52 7.66
C SER A 115 26.73 6.97 7.28
N GLY A 116 26.53 7.87 8.25
CA GLY A 116 26.94 9.27 8.18
C GLY A 116 25.86 10.26 7.74
N GLN A 117 26.24 11.54 7.71
CA GLN A 117 25.31 12.65 7.40
C GLN A 117 24.71 12.56 6.00
N ALA A 118 25.43 11.97 5.04
CA ALA A 118 24.96 11.78 3.68
C ALA A 118 23.70 10.90 3.61
N ALA A 119 23.61 9.86 4.46
CA ALA A 119 22.43 8.98 4.52
C ALA A 119 21.18 9.75 5.00
N GLY A 120 21.34 10.62 6.01
CA GLY A 120 20.27 11.48 6.52
C GLY A 120 19.80 12.50 5.48
N VAL A 121 20.73 13.10 4.72
CA VAL A 121 20.39 14.03 3.62
C VAL A 121 19.61 13.32 2.52
N VAL A 122 20.05 12.12 2.10
CA VAL A 122 19.34 11.33 1.08
C VAL A 122 17.95 10.91 1.58
N ARG A 123 17.83 10.54 2.86
CA ARG A 123 16.54 10.22 3.49
C ARG A 123 15.59 11.41 3.44
N GLY A 124 16.05 12.59 3.86
CA GLY A 124 15.27 13.83 3.84
C GLY A 124 14.88 14.29 2.44
N PHE A 125 15.80 14.18 1.48
CA PHE A 125 15.49 14.47 0.08
C PHE A 125 14.42 13.51 -0.47
N ARG A 126 14.57 12.20 -0.22
CA ARG A 126 13.61 11.20 -0.71
C ARG A 126 12.26 11.27 -0.01
N SER A 127 12.19 11.64 1.26
CA SER A 127 10.90 11.84 1.92
C SER A 127 10.12 13.00 1.29
N LEU A 128 10.79 14.06 0.86
CA LEU A 128 10.14 15.16 0.12
C LEU A 128 9.81 14.75 -1.32
N TYR A 129 10.77 14.18 -2.04
CA TYR A 129 10.60 13.84 -3.45
C TYR A 129 9.59 12.71 -3.66
N LEU A 130 9.76 11.56 -2.99
CA LEU A 130 8.86 10.42 -3.13
C LEU A 130 7.59 10.61 -2.30
N GLY A 131 7.73 11.08 -1.06
CA GLY A 131 6.61 11.21 -0.14
C GLY A 131 5.62 12.31 -0.54
N LEU A 132 6.11 13.49 -0.94
CA LEU A 132 5.24 14.61 -1.31
C LEU A 132 5.06 14.70 -2.83
N PHE A 133 6.15 14.96 -3.58
CA PHE A 133 6.03 15.33 -4.99
C PHE A 133 5.48 14.18 -5.84
N PHE A 134 6.06 12.99 -5.74
CA PHE A 134 5.65 11.85 -6.56
C PHE A 134 4.22 11.38 -6.25
N ASN A 135 3.84 11.32 -4.96
CA ASN A 135 2.46 11.02 -4.58
C ASN A 135 1.47 12.08 -5.11
N CYS A 136 1.80 13.37 -5.00
CA CYS A 136 0.94 14.43 -5.55
C CYS A 136 0.78 14.31 -7.07
N VAL A 137 1.85 13.95 -7.80
CA VAL A 137 1.80 13.76 -9.26
C VAL A 137 1.02 12.51 -9.66
N ILE A 138 1.13 11.40 -8.92
CA ILE A 138 0.35 10.17 -9.21
C ILE A 138 -1.15 10.40 -8.95
N MET A 139 -1.49 11.17 -7.92
CA MET A 139 -2.88 11.46 -7.57
C MET A 139 -3.55 12.49 -8.50
N ALA A 140 -2.78 13.27 -9.27
CA ALA A 140 -3.26 14.31 -10.18
C ALA A 140 -3.52 13.77 -11.58
#